data_AF-X1DE47-F1
#
_entry.id   AF-X1DE47-F1
#
_cell.length_a   1.000
_cell.length_b   1.000
_cell.length_c   1.000
_cell.angle_alpha   90.00
_cell.angle_beta   90.00
_cell.angle_gamma   90.00
#
_symmetry.space_group_name_H-M   'P 1'
#
loop_
_entity.id
_entity.type
_entity.pdbx_description
1 polymer ?
#
loop_
_entity_poly.entity_id
_entity_poly.type
_entity_poly.pdbx_seq_one_letter_code
_entity_poly.pdbx_strand_id
1 'polypeptide(L)'
;MLNISPNALTQDVYNACAGGTLAIINAIAMIEKEIINKALIISADISSYHIGSPGEPTQGSGAIGFVISKNPRVAVFSQKFGKISGNVNDFFRPANEKNARAFGKYSQATYIDF
;
A
#
# COMPACT_ATOMS: atom_id res chain seq x y z
N MET A 1 12.58 -16.79 -4.94
CA MET A 1 13.35 -15.98 -3.96
C MET A 1 13.09 -16.36 -2.51
N LEU A 2 11.84 -16.38 -2.02
CA LEU A 2 11.57 -16.59 -0.59
C LEU A 2 11.25 -18.04 -0.17
N ASN A 3 11.31 -18.99 -1.11
CA ASN A 3 11.02 -20.41 -0.89
C ASN A 3 9.68 -20.67 -0.15
N ILE A 4 8.65 -19.90 -0.49
CA ILE A 4 7.29 -20.07 0.04
C ILE A 4 6.64 -21.27 -0.67
N SER A 5 5.78 -21.98 0.05
CA SER A 5 5.01 -23.12 -0.48
C SER A 5 4.29 -22.78 -1.79
N PRO A 6 4.27 -23.68 -2.80
CA PRO A 6 3.54 -23.46 -4.06
C PRO A 6 2.02 -23.40 -3.88
N ASN A 7 1.50 -23.86 -2.74
CA ASN A 7 0.08 -23.80 -2.41
C ASN A 7 -0.35 -22.44 -1.82
N ALA A 8 0.56 -21.45 -1.79
CA ALA A 8 0.24 -20.11 -1.29
C ALA A 8 -0.52 -19.29 -2.35
N LEU A 9 -1.66 -18.72 -1.94
CA LEU A 9 -2.35 -17.72 -2.76
C LEU A 9 -1.47 -16.46 -2.90
N THR A 10 -1.26 -16.02 -4.13
CA THR A 10 -0.48 -14.82 -4.45
C THR A 10 -1.35 -13.84 -5.22
N GLN A 11 -1.28 -12.55 -4.87
CA GLN A 11 -2.03 -11.48 -5.52
C GLN A 11 -1.27 -10.16 -5.42
N ASP A 12 -1.46 -9.29 -6.40
CA ASP A 12 -1.03 -7.90 -6.32
C ASP A 12 -2.22 -7.00 -5.95
N VAL A 13 -1.96 -5.98 -5.13
CA VAL A 13 -2.97 -5.00 -4.71
C VAL A 13 -2.46 -3.60 -5.04
N TYR A 14 -3.21 -2.88 -5.87
CA TYR A 14 -2.84 -1.55 -6.34
C TYR A 14 -3.86 -0.50 -5.87
N ASN A 15 -3.40 0.45 -5.06
CA ASN A 15 -4.12 1.69 -4.74
C ASN A 15 -3.13 2.72 -4.18
N ALA A 16 -2.33 3.33 -5.08
CA ALA A 16 -1.24 4.25 -4.71
C ALA A 16 -0.48 3.76 -3.45
N CYS A 17 -0.21 4.65 -2.50
CA CYS A 17 0.43 4.30 -1.22
C CYS A 17 -0.49 3.53 -0.23
N ALA A 18 -1.79 3.43 -0.49
CA ALA A 18 -2.75 2.71 0.36
C ALA A 18 -2.81 1.19 0.09
N GLY A 19 -2.19 0.71 -1.00
CA GLY A 19 -2.25 -0.70 -1.41
C GLY A 19 -1.78 -1.68 -0.32
N GLY A 20 -0.74 -1.31 0.45
CA GLY A 20 -0.25 -2.11 1.57
C GLY A 20 -1.29 -2.30 2.68
N THR A 21 -2.00 -1.23 3.06
CA THR A 21 -3.08 -1.27 4.04
C THR A 21 -4.24 -2.16 3.56
N LEU A 22 -4.61 -2.06 2.28
CA LEU A 22 -5.66 -2.91 1.70
C LEU A 22 -5.28 -4.39 1.71
N ALA A 23 -4.02 -4.71 1.41
CA ALA A 23 -3.51 -6.08 1.50
C ALA A 23 -3.55 -6.61 2.95
N ILE A 24 -3.25 -5.77 3.95
CA ILE A 24 -3.35 -6.12 5.38
C ILE A 24 -4.79 -6.45 5.76
N ILE A 25 -5.75 -5.61 5.38
CA ILE A 25 -7.17 -5.83 5.69
C ILE A 25 -7.67 -7.13 5.04
N ASN A 26 -7.31 -7.37 3.78
CA ASN A 26 -7.67 -8.61 3.10
C ASN A 26 -7.07 -9.83 3.81
N ALA A 27 -5.79 -9.77 4.18
CA ALA A 27 -5.14 -10.86 4.91
C ALA A 27 -5.79 -11.14 6.28
N ILE A 28 -6.14 -10.10 7.03
CA ILE A 28 -6.86 -10.24 8.30
C ILE A 28 -8.18 -10.97 8.06
N ALA A 29 -8.99 -10.52 7.10
CA ALA A 29 -10.28 -11.14 6.79
C ALA A 29 -10.13 -12.62 6.38
N MET A 30 -9.14 -12.95 5.53
CA MET A 30 -8.87 -14.32 5.11
C MET A 30 -8.42 -15.23 6.26
N ILE A 31 -7.61 -14.71 7.19
CA ILE A 31 -7.14 -15.44 8.38
C ILE A 31 -8.28 -15.66 9.38
N GLU A 32 -9.11 -14.65 9.59
CA GLU A 32 -10.28 -14.75 10.47
C GLU A 32 -11.32 -15.73 9.94
N LYS A 33 -11.49 -15.79 8.61
CA LYS A 33 -12.35 -16.78 7.92
C LYS A 33 -11.69 -18.14 7.74
N GLU A 34 -10.47 -18.33 8.27
CA GLU A 34 -9.73 -19.59 8.22
C GLU A 34 -9.46 -20.11 6.79
N ILE A 35 -9.48 -19.21 5.80
CA ILE A 35 -9.13 -19.52 4.41
C ILE A 35 -7.62 -19.71 4.28
N ILE A 36 -6.86 -18.91 5.04
CA ILE A 36 -5.40 -19.04 5.19
C ILE A 36 -5.04 -18.94 6.67
N ASN A 37 -3.84 -19.39 7.04
CA ASN A 37 -3.38 -19.33 8.44
C ASN A 37 -2.38 -18.18 8.73
N LYS A 38 -1.74 -17.65 7.69
CA LYS A 38 -0.69 -16.63 7.76
C LYS A 38 -0.56 -15.96 6.41
N ALA A 39 -0.19 -14.69 6.41
CA ALA A 39 0.13 -13.96 5.19
C ALA A 39 1.49 -13.28 5.31
N LEU A 40 2.23 -13.22 4.19
CA LEU A 40 3.36 -12.33 4.00
C LEU A 40 2.90 -11.21 3.06
N ILE A 41 2.96 -9.97 3.53
CA ILE A 41 2.63 -8.79 2.74
C ILE A 41 3.92 -8.04 2.48
N ILE A 42 4.18 -7.72 1.22
CA ILE A 42 5.33 -6.93 0.81
C ILE A 42 4.78 -5.67 0.16
N SER A 43 4.98 -4.52 0.80
CA SER A 43 4.68 -3.21 0.22
C SER A 43 5.98 -2.63 -0.28
N ALA A 44 6.10 -2.48 -1.60
CA ALA A 44 7.29 -1.97 -2.26
C ALA A 44 6.92 -0.86 -3.25
N ASP A 45 7.74 0.17 -3.33
CA ASP A 45 7.49 1.30 -4.23
C ASP A 45 8.79 1.98 -4.69
N ILE A 46 8.69 2.66 -5.82
CA ILE A 46 9.68 3.59 -6.36
C ILE A 46 8.94 4.88 -6.68
N SER A 47 9.05 5.85 -5.76
CA SER A 47 8.55 7.21 -5.94
C SER A 47 9.52 8.00 -6.80
N SER A 48 9.14 8.24 -8.06
CA SER A 48 9.95 8.92 -9.08
C SER A 48 9.22 10.13 -9.63
N TYR A 49 9.92 11.25 -9.69
CA TYR A 49 9.46 12.51 -10.25
C TYR A 49 10.48 13.04 -11.27
N HIS A 50 10.14 14.11 -11.99
CA HIS A 50 11.09 14.73 -12.89
C HIS A 50 12.18 15.48 -12.10
N ILE A 51 13.43 15.38 -12.54
CA ILE A 51 14.54 16.20 -12.02
C ILE A 51 14.19 17.69 -12.22
N GLY A 52 14.42 18.50 -11.20
CA GLY A 52 14.03 19.91 -11.14
C GLY A 52 12.56 20.16 -10.83
N SER A 53 11.74 19.11 -10.66
CA SER A 53 10.34 19.29 -10.27
C SER A 53 10.20 19.55 -8.77
N PRO A 54 9.12 20.23 -8.33
CA PRO A 54 8.85 20.42 -6.90
C PRO A 54 8.74 19.12 -6.09
N GLY A 55 8.46 17.98 -6.75
CA GLY A 55 8.38 16.67 -6.12
C GLY A 55 9.73 15.96 -5.97
N GLU A 56 10.78 16.40 -6.66
CA GLU A 56 12.11 15.77 -6.63
C GLU A 56 12.67 15.52 -5.21
N PRO A 57 12.55 16.44 -4.24
CA PRO A 57 13.04 16.22 -2.88
C PRO A 57 12.29 15.12 -2.11
N THR A 58 11.14 14.67 -2.61
CA THR A 58 10.28 13.64 -1.99
C THR A 58 10.43 12.26 -2.63
N GLN A 59 11.34 12.12 -3.60
CA GLN A 59 11.65 10.83 -4.22
C GLN A 59 12.22 9.83 -3.21
N GLY A 60 12.05 8.54 -3.51
CA GLY A 60 12.57 7.47 -2.68
C GLY A 60 12.16 6.11 -3.23
N SER A 61 12.80 5.07 -2.71
CA SER A 61 12.44 3.69 -3.04
C SER A 61 12.68 2.79 -1.84
N GLY A 62 11.93 1.70 -1.77
CA GLY A 62 12.07 0.76 -0.67
C GLY A 62 10.98 -0.30 -0.66
N ALA A 63 11.09 -1.20 0.32
CA ALA A 63 10.09 -2.22 0.59
C ALA A 63 9.98 -2.50 2.08
N ILE A 64 8.79 -2.89 2.52
CA ILE A 64 8.50 -3.32 3.89
C ILE A 64 7.76 -4.67 3.83
N GLY A 65 8.16 -5.61 4.67
CA GLY A 65 7.54 -6.92 4.82
C GLY A 65 6.77 -7.05 6.13
N PHE A 66 5.52 -7.46 6.08
CA PHE A 66 4.67 -7.76 7.23
C PHE A 66 4.30 -9.24 7.27
N VAL A 67 4.37 -9.85 8.45
CA VAL A 67 3.84 -11.19 8.69
C VAL A 67 2.58 -11.07 9.53
N ILE A 68 1.43 -11.42 8.93
CA ILE A 68 0.12 -11.35 9.59
C ILE A 68 -0.29 -12.75 10.02
N SER A 69 -0.72 -12.92 11.27
CA SER A 69 -1.17 -14.20 11.84
C SER A 69 -2.05 -13.99 13.07
N LYS A 70 -2.78 -15.03 13.50
CA LYS A 70 -3.64 -14.98 14.70
C LYS A 70 -2.88 -14.70 16.02
N ASN A 71 -1.59 -15.02 16.10
CA ASN A 71 -0.76 -14.84 17.30
C ASN A 71 0.39 -13.85 17.03
N PRO A 72 0.12 -12.54 16.88
CA PRO A 72 1.16 -11.55 16.58
C PRO A 72 2.10 -11.33 17.77
N ARG A 73 3.37 -11.04 17.48
CA ARG A 73 4.41 -10.77 18.49
C ARG A 73 4.77 -9.29 18.67
N VAL A 74 4.26 -8.42 17.80
CA VAL A 74 4.64 -7.00 17.74
C VAL A 74 3.46 -6.11 18.09
N ALA A 75 2.35 -6.25 17.37
CA ALA A 75 1.15 -5.42 17.56
C ALA A 75 -0.10 -6.18 17.13
N VAL A 76 -1.25 -5.72 17.64
CA VAL A 76 -2.58 -6.22 17.28
C VAL A 76 -3.35 -5.12 16.53
N PHE A 77 -4.26 -5.53 15.63
CA PHE A 77 -5.15 -4.60 14.94
C PHE A 77 -6.44 -4.40 15.74
N SER A 78 -6.99 -3.19 15.65
CA SER A 78 -8.35 -2.90 16.16
C SER A 78 -9.40 -3.58 15.30
N GLN A 79 -10.57 -3.90 15.89
CA GLN A 79 -11.75 -4.35 15.15
C GLN A 79 -12.39 -3.22 14.31
N LYS A 80 -11.99 -1.97 14.54
CA LYS A 80 -12.49 -0.81 13.80
C LYS A 80 -11.45 -0.34 12.79
N PHE A 81 -11.91 -0.08 11.58
CA PHE A 81 -11.10 0.51 10.50
C PHE A 81 -11.80 1.74 9.93
N GLY A 82 -11.12 2.89 10.02
CA GLY A 82 -11.55 4.12 9.36
C GLY A 82 -11.20 4.07 7.88
N LYS A 83 -12.12 4.51 7.02
CA LYS A 83 -11.90 4.55 5.57
C LYS A 83 -12.61 5.74 4.97
N ILE A 84 -12.00 6.30 3.94
CA ILE A 84 -12.59 7.29 3.07
C ILE A 84 -12.16 7.01 1.63
N SER A 85 -13.04 7.28 0.68
CA SER A 85 -12.74 7.19 -0.74
C SER A 85 -13.43 8.33 -1.46
N GLY A 86 -12.64 9.07 -2.23
CA GLY A 86 -13.10 10.20 -3.03
C GLY A 86 -12.59 10.05 -4.46
N ASN A 87 -13.34 10.58 -5.42
CA ASN A 87 -12.85 10.74 -6.77
C ASN A 87 -12.05 12.04 -6.84
N VAL A 88 -10.74 11.93 -6.64
CA VAL A 88 -9.78 13.04 -6.61
C VAL A 88 -8.59 12.67 -7.48
N ASN A 89 -8.08 13.64 -8.23
CA ASN A 89 -6.96 13.44 -9.17
C ASN A 89 -5.74 14.25 -8.69
N ASP A 90 -5.40 14.12 -7.42
CA ASP A 90 -4.31 14.86 -6.80
C ASP A 90 -2.93 14.25 -7.08
N PHE A 91 -2.88 12.91 -7.19
CA PHE A 91 -1.68 12.14 -7.52
C PHE A 91 -2.03 10.93 -8.39
N PHE A 92 -1.34 10.76 -9.53
CA PHE A 92 -1.44 9.54 -10.32
C PHE A 92 -0.21 9.33 -11.22
N ARG A 93 -0.03 8.10 -11.68
CA ARG A 93 0.97 7.74 -12.69
C ARG A 93 0.29 7.09 -13.88
N PRO A 94 0.27 7.74 -15.06
CA PRO A 94 -0.27 7.13 -16.26
C PRO A 94 0.44 5.83 -16.61
N ALA A 95 -0.27 4.94 -17.31
CA ALA A 95 0.33 3.71 -17.82
C ALA A 95 1.56 4.05 -18.68
N ASN A 96 2.63 3.28 -18.48
CA ASN A 96 3.91 3.43 -19.18
C ASN A 96 4.68 4.73 -18.90
N GLU A 97 4.24 5.57 -17.97
CA GLU A 97 5.06 6.70 -17.49
C GLU A 97 5.95 6.28 -16.31
N LYS A 98 7.21 6.72 -16.34
CA LYS A 98 8.16 6.50 -15.23
C LYS A 98 7.84 7.39 -14.03
N ASN A 99 7.49 8.64 -14.29
CA ASN A 99 7.31 9.68 -13.27
C ASN A 99 5.83 9.88 -12.96
N ALA A 100 5.52 10.12 -11.69
CA ALA A 100 4.17 10.46 -11.29
C ALA A 100 3.83 11.93 -11.60
N ARG A 101 2.54 12.21 -11.74
CA ARG A 101 1.95 13.55 -11.81
C ARG A 101 1.35 13.87 -10.45
N ALA A 102 1.77 14.98 -9.85
CA ALA A 102 1.32 15.42 -8.54
C ALA A 102 0.91 16.89 -8.58
N PHE A 103 -0.29 17.19 -8.08
CA PHE A 103 -0.81 18.54 -7.94
C PHE A 103 -0.58 19.02 -6.51
N GLY A 104 0.66 19.41 -6.18
CA GLY A 104 1.13 19.55 -4.80
C GLY A 104 0.18 20.25 -3.80
N LYS A 105 -0.32 21.44 -4.12
CA LYS A 105 -1.27 22.15 -3.23
C LYS A 105 -2.61 21.42 -3.09
N TYR A 106 -3.11 20.84 -4.19
CA TYR A 106 -4.35 20.08 -4.18
C TYR A 106 -4.18 18.76 -3.41
N SER A 107 -3.07 18.05 -3.59
CA SER A 107 -2.76 16.82 -2.85
C SER A 107 -2.62 17.07 -1.34
N GLN A 108 -2.01 18.18 -0.93
CA GLN A 108 -1.99 18.57 0.48
C GLN A 108 -3.39 18.84 1.03
N ALA A 109 -4.23 19.62 0.31
CA ALA A 109 -5.59 19.90 0.74
C ALA A 109 -6.42 18.60 0.81
N THR A 110 -6.34 17.73 -0.20
CA THR A 110 -7.01 16.44 -0.21
C THR A 110 -6.54 15.53 0.93
N TYR A 111 -5.26 15.52 1.29
CA TYR A 111 -4.75 14.70 2.38
C TYR A 111 -5.25 15.16 3.77
N ILE A 112 -5.49 16.46 3.95
CA ILE A 112 -5.88 17.05 5.24
C ILE A 112 -7.41 17.15 5.39
N ASP A 113 -8.08 17.63 4.35
CA ASP A 113 -9.48 18.09 4.43
C ASP A 113 -10.49 17.03 4.00
N PHE A 114 -10.04 16.00 3.28
CA PHE A 114 -10.89 14.92 2.80
C PHE A 114 -10.90 13.76 3.80
#